data_AF-A0A4S0NFJ4-F1
#
_entry.id   AF-A0A4S0NFJ4-F1
#
_cell.length_a   1.000
_cell.length_b   1.000
_cell.length_c   1.000
_cell.angle_alpha   90.00
_cell.angle_beta   90.00
_cell.angle_gamma   90.00
#
_symmetry.space_group_name_H-M   'P 1'
#
loop_
_entity.id
_entity.type
_entity.pdbx_description
1 polymer ?
#
loop_
_entity_poly.entity_id
_entity_poly.type
_entity_poly.pdbx_seq_one_letter_code
_entity_poly.pdbx_strand_id
1 'polypeptide(L)'
;MLVGYSESEAALAFAGECVRSGAALDVVLSFLVNGNWAIGEHARRQQDAFRAAQRALAEAILHNEPAPRVVGVDGAPAFSQEHLALTFAEAHHSTIRYVPEWDQWLVWDGQRWAKDKTLEVYDRVRRLVRDAARRVEKPSDAYRLCLASTSAAVERLARSDRRLAVPADVWDADGRLLNTPDGIIQLDTGELRPHDPGAHCTKLTRVGPAGKGSSPDRFLRFLSEVTDGDQE
;
A
#
# COMPACT_ATOMS: atom_id res chain seq x y z
N MET A 1 -16.44 34.12 -37.59
CA MET A 1 -15.78 35.29 -36.97
C MET A 1 -15.99 35.17 -35.46
N LEU A 2 -15.11 34.41 -34.79
CA LEU A 2 -15.14 34.15 -33.35
C LEU A 2 -14.29 35.23 -32.67
N VAL A 3 -14.94 36.15 -31.96
CA VAL A 3 -14.28 37.19 -31.17
C VAL A 3 -13.73 36.55 -29.90
N GLY A 4 -12.46 36.83 -29.61
CA GLY A 4 -11.59 36.09 -28.70
C GLY A 4 -12.01 36.12 -27.24
N TYR A 5 -12.25 34.92 -26.69
CA TYR A 5 -12.21 34.66 -25.27
C TYR A 5 -10.75 34.59 -24.81
N SER A 6 -10.45 35.15 -23.63
CA SER A 6 -9.19 34.85 -22.94
C SER A 6 -9.18 33.38 -22.50
N GLU A 7 -8.00 32.75 -22.40
CA GLU A 7 -7.88 31.34 -21.97
C GLU A 7 -8.60 31.04 -20.64
N SER A 8 -8.69 32.05 -19.76
CA SER A 8 -9.41 31.96 -18.49
C SER A 8 -10.94 31.87 -18.63
N GLU A 9 -11.53 32.51 -19.64
CA GLU A 9 -12.99 32.49 -19.87
C GLU A 9 -13.43 31.16 -20.48
N ALA A 10 -12.62 30.58 -21.36
CA ALA A 10 -12.88 29.25 -21.91
C ALA A 10 -12.83 28.17 -20.81
N ALA A 11 -11.89 28.28 -19.86
CA ALA A 11 -11.75 27.35 -18.75
C ALA A 11 -12.93 27.42 -17.76
N LEU A 12 -13.42 28.62 -17.43
CA LEU A 12 -14.58 28.80 -16.54
C LEU A 12 -15.89 28.37 -17.21
N ALA A 13 -16.06 28.64 -18.50
CA ALA A 13 -17.21 28.18 -19.27
C ALA A 13 -17.25 26.63 -19.30
N PHE A 14 -16.10 26.00 -19.53
CA PHE A 14 -15.95 24.55 -19.50
C PHE A 14 -16.24 23.95 -18.12
N ALA A 15 -15.68 24.52 -17.05
CA ALA A 15 -15.97 24.10 -15.67
C ALA A 15 -17.46 24.20 -15.32
N GLY A 16 -18.13 25.27 -15.76
CA GLY A 16 -19.58 25.44 -15.60
C GLY A 16 -20.40 24.41 -16.38
N GLU A 17 -19.96 24.04 -17.58
CA GLU A 17 -20.58 22.99 -18.40
C GLU A 17 -20.40 21.61 -17.76
N CYS A 18 -19.22 21.33 -17.19
CA CYS A 18 -18.92 20.11 -16.44
C CYS A 18 -19.82 19.96 -15.20
N VAL A 19 -20.05 21.05 -14.45
CA VAL A 19 -20.97 21.02 -13.30
C VAL A 19 -22.41 20.79 -13.75
N ARG A 20 -22.86 21.45 -14.84
CA ARG A 20 -24.21 21.27 -15.40
C ARG A 20 -24.45 19.85 -15.94
N SER A 21 -23.41 19.19 -16.43
CA SER A 21 -23.46 17.81 -16.93
C SER A 21 -23.28 16.75 -15.83
N GLY A 22 -23.12 17.16 -14.56
CA GLY A 22 -22.99 16.23 -13.44
C GLY A 22 -21.59 15.59 -13.32
N ALA A 23 -20.57 16.21 -13.89
CA ALA A 23 -19.20 15.74 -13.75
C ALA A 23 -18.73 15.81 -12.28
N ALA A 24 -17.82 14.90 -11.93
CA ALA A 24 -17.30 14.81 -10.58
C ALA A 24 -16.55 16.10 -10.18
N LEU A 25 -16.86 16.61 -8.99
CA LEU A 25 -16.43 17.93 -8.51
C LEU A 25 -14.90 18.06 -8.42
N ASP A 26 -14.19 16.94 -8.22
CA ASP A 26 -12.73 16.85 -8.15
C ASP A 26 -12.05 17.04 -9.50
N VAL A 27 -12.67 16.59 -10.61
CA VAL A 27 -12.20 16.89 -11.97
C VAL A 27 -12.31 18.40 -12.20
N VAL A 28 -13.45 18.99 -11.85
CA VAL A 28 -13.68 20.44 -11.95
C VAL A 28 -12.68 21.22 -11.08
N LEU A 29 -12.41 20.73 -9.86
CA LEU A 29 -11.43 21.34 -8.95
C LEU A 29 -9.98 21.20 -9.45
N SER A 30 -9.61 20.10 -10.11
CA SER A 30 -8.26 19.90 -10.64
C SER A 30 -7.89 20.91 -11.73
N PHE A 31 -8.88 21.35 -12.53
CA PHE A 31 -8.72 22.38 -13.55
C PHE A 31 -8.64 23.80 -12.95
N LEU A 32 -9.40 24.06 -11.89
CA LEU A 32 -9.46 25.38 -11.24
C LEU A 32 -8.27 25.65 -10.30
N VAL A 33 -7.72 24.62 -9.66
CA VAL A 33 -6.64 24.75 -8.67
C VAL A 33 -5.24 24.81 -9.31
N ASN A 34 -5.04 24.22 -10.51
CA ASN A 34 -3.72 24.15 -11.15
C ASN A 34 -3.44 25.25 -12.19
N GLY A 35 -4.38 26.18 -12.42
CA GLY A 35 -4.19 27.25 -13.39
C GLY A 35 -3.40 28.43 -12.80
N ASN A 36 -2.24 28.75 -13.38
CA ASN A 36 -1.45 29.92 -13.00
C ASN A 36 -1.80 31.08 -13.94
N TRP A 37 -2.70 31.97 -13.52
CA TRP A 37 -3.27 33.02 -14.38
C TRP A 37 -2.69 34.40 -14.05
N ALA A 38 -2.18 35.12 -15.06
CA ALA A 38 -1.66 36.49 -14.89
C ALA A 38 -2.80 37.51 -14.75
N ILE A 39 -2.69 38.38 -13.74
CA ILE A 39 -3.83 39.12 -13.16
C ILE A 39 -3.83 40.59 -13.63
N GLY A 40 -4.84 40.98 -14.41
CA GLY A 40 -5.27 42.37 -14.61
C GLY A 40 -6.43 42.77 -13.68
N GLU A 41 -6.74 44.07 -13.59
CA GLU A 41 -7.63 44.68 -12.57
C GLU A 41 -9.03 44.04 -12.40
N HIS A 42 -9.56 43.38 -13.43
CA HIS A 42 -10.86 42.69 -13.37
C HIS A 42 -10.84 41.42 -12.49
N ALA A 43 -9.66 40.83 -12.28
CA ALA A 43 -9.49 39.60 -11.51
C ALA A 43 -9.61 39.80 -9.99
N ARG A 44 -9.52 41.03 -9.46
CA ARG A 44 -9.77 41.31 -8.03
C ARG A 44 -11.24 41.06 -7.64
N ARG A 45 -12.20 41.45 -8.48
CA ARG A 45 -13.64 41.17 -8.25
C ARG A 45 -13.96 39.68 -8.34
N GLN A 46 -13.31 38.96 -9.25
CA GLN A 46 -13.48 37.51 -9.35
C GLN A 46 -12.79 36.76 -8.21
N GLN A 47 -11.72 37.31 -7.62
CA GLN A 47 -11.07 36.74 -6.44
C GLN A 47 -11.96 36.79 -5.18
N ASP A 48 -12.76 37.85 -5.03
CA ASP A 48 -13.75 37.96 -3.96
C ASP A 48 -14.93 37.00 -4.17
N ALA A 49 -15.44 36.89 -5.40
CA ALA A 49 -16.47 35.91 -5.75
C ALA A 49 -15.97 34.46 -5.60
N PHE A 50 -14.70 34.21 -5.93
CA PHE A 50 -14.03 32.92 -5.75
C PHE A 50 -13.83 32.57 -4.27
N ARG A 51 -13.42 33.53 -3.44
CA ARG A 51 -13.35 33.35 -1.99
C ARG A 51 -14.72 33.13 -1.36
N ALA A 52 -15.76 33.80 -1.87
CA ALA A 52 -17.14 33.56 -1.45
C ALA A 52 -17.62 32.16 -1.85
N ALA A 53 -17.27 31.68 -3.06
CA ALA A 53 -17.57 30.31 -3.49
C ALA A 53 -16.79 29.26 -2.68
N GLN A 54 -15.51 29.51 -2.36
CA GLN A 54 -14.72 28.65 -1.48
C GLN A 54 -15.27 28.63 -0.05
N ARG A 55 -15.75 29.76 0.48
CA ARG A 55 -16.43 29.84 1.78
C ARG A 55 -17.77 29.13 1.76
N ALA A 56 -18.59 29.32 0.74
CA ALA A 56 -19.87 28.62 0.60
C ALA A 56 -19.68 27.11 0.44
N LEU A 57 -18.60 26.67 -0.24
CA LEU A 57 -18.22 25.26 -0.32
C LEU A 57 -17.74 24.73 1.04
N ALA A 58 -16.92 25.50 1.77
CA ALA A 58 -16.49 25.15 3.12
C ALA A 58 -17.66 25.10 4.10
N GLU A 59 -18.59 26.05 4.02
CA GLU A 59 -19.83 26.08 4.80
C GLU A 59 -20.74 24.91 4.43
N ALA A 60 -20.89 24.57 3.15
CA ALA A 60 -21.64 23.40 2.71
C ALA A 60 -20.99 22.08 3.17
N ILE A 61 -19.65 22.01 3.24
CA ILE A 61 -18.93 20.87 3.83
C ILE A 61 -19.15 20.80 5.36
N LEU A 62 -19.20 21.95 6.03
CA LEU A 62 -19.43 22.05 7.48
C LEU A 62 -20.91 21.82 7.88
N HIS A 63 -21.88 22.14 7.01
CA HIS A 63 -23.32 22.05 7.28
C HIS A 63 -23.99 20.82 6.65
N ASN A 64 -23.31 20.07 5.77
CA ASN A 64 -23.77 18.77 5.36
C ASN A 64 -23.67 17.83 6.58
N GLU A 65 -24.81 17.42 7.12
CA GLU A 65 -24.88 16.59 8.32
C GLU A 65 -23.84 15.46 8.27
N PRO A 66 -23.17 15.18 9.40
CA PRO A 66 -22.18 14.11 9.45
C PRO A 66 -22.88 12.83 8.95
N ALA A 67 -22.29 12.21 7.93
CA ALA A 67 -22.75 10.92 7.43
C ALA A 67 -22.99 9.98 8.63
N PRO A 68 -24.08 9.19 8.64
CA PRO A 68 -24.43 8.36 9.78
C PRO A 68 -23.21 7.60 10.26
N ARG A 69 -22.91 7.72 11.56
CA ARG A 69 -21.76 7.06 12.21
C ARG A 69 -21.98 5.55 12.16
N VAL A 70 -21.65 4.92 11.04
CA VAL A 70 -21.46 3.48 10.99
C VAL A 70 -20.12 3.25 11.67
N VAL A 71 -20.18 2.81 12.93
CA VAL A 71 -19.01 2.50 13.75
C VAL A 71 -18.27 1.36 13.05
N GLY A 72 -17.13 1.67 12.43
CA GLY A 72 -16.24 0.66 11.89
C GLY A 72 -15.38 0.03 12.98
N VAL A 73 -14.51 -0.90 12.56
CA VAL A 73 -13.47 -1.50 13.43
C VAL A 73 -12.68 -0.39 14.14
N ASP A 74 -12.49 -0.54 15.45
CA ASP A 74 -11.77 0.40 16.34
C ASP A 74 -12.28 1.86 16.36
N GLY A 75 -13.55 2.09 16.00
CA GLY A 75 -14.20 3.41 16.07
C GLY A 75 -13.93 4.31 14.87
N ALA A 76 -13.18 3.84 13.87
CA ALA A 76 -13.03 4.54 12.59
C ALA A 76 -14.38 4.56 11.84
N PRO A 77 -14.77 5.69 11.22
CA PRO A 77 -15.99 5.73 10.40
C PRO A 77 -15.93 4.69 9.28
N ALA A 78 -17.01 3.96 9.04
CA ALA A 78 -17.05 2.96 7.98
C ALA A 78 -16.67 3.57 6.63
N PHE A 79 -15.96 2.79 5.82
CA PHE A 79 -15.43 3.19 4.51
C PHE A 79 -14.44 4.37 4.54
N SER A 80 -14.03 4.89 5.70
CA SER A 80 -12.93 5.84 5.76
C SER A 80 -11.59 5.20 5.39
N GLN A 81 -10.61 6.02 5.02
CA GLN A 81 -9.24 5.55 4.73
C GLN A 81 -8.64 4.78 5.92
N GLU A 82 -8.90 5.25 7.14
CA GLU A 82 -8.50 4.60 8.38
C GLU A 82 -9.16 3.22 8.54
N HIS A 83 -10.48 3.15 8.38
CA HIS A 83 -11.22 1.90 8.46
C HIS A 83 -10.73 0.87 7.43
N LEU A 84 -10.44 1.30 6.21
CA LEU A 84 -9.91 0.44 5.15
C LEU A 84 -8.49 -0.01 5.45
N ALA A 85 -7.64 0.84 6.04
CA ALA A 85 -6.29 0.46 6.46
C ALA A 85 -6.32 -0.59 7.58
N LEU A 86 -7.18 -0.40 8.59
CA LEU A 86 -7.38 -1.39 9.66
C LEU A 86 -7.92 -2.71 9.12
N THR A 87 -8.88 -2.65 8.19
CA THR A 87 -9.43 -3.85 7.52
C THR A 87 -8.35 -4.56 6.70
N PHE A 88 -7.48 -3.81 6.02
CA PHE A 88 -6.36 -4.37 5.28
C PHE A 88 -5.36 -5.07 6.21
N ALA A 89 -5.00 -4.44 7.32
CA ALA A 89 -4.11 -5.01 8.32
C ALA A 89 -4.70 -6.29 8.91
N GLU A 90 -5.97 -6.27 9.31
CA GLU A 90 -6.65 -7.44 9.86
C GLU A 90 -6.67 -8.61 8.86
N ALA A 91 -6.96 -8.34 7.58
CA ALA A 91 -7.02 -9.38 6.56
C ALA A 91 -5.64 -9.95 6.17
N HIS A 92 -4.56 -9.18 6.32
CA HIS A 92 -3.25 -9.52 5.74
C HIS A 92 -2.11 -9.62 6.75
N HIS A 93 -2.35 -9.43 8.05
CA HIS A 93 -1.34 -9.55 9.11
C HIS A 93 -0.73 -10.95 9.25
N SER A 94 -1.11 -11.96 8.47
CA SER A 94 -0.41 -13.26 8.44
C SER A 94 0.47 -13.41 7.20
N THR A 95 0.26 -12.61 6.15
CA THR A 95 0.88 -12.80 4.82
C THR A 95 1.65 -11.60 4.30
N ILE A 96 1.48 -10.42 4.91
CA ILE A 96 2.16 -9.18 4.51
C ILE A 96 2.83 -8.56 5.73
N ARG A 97 4.05 -8.06 5.55
CA ARG A 97 4.79 -7.27 6.53
C ARG A 97 5.43 -6.07 5.88
N TYR A 98 5.58 -4.99 6.62
CA TYR A 98 6.32 -3.80 6.20
C TYR A 98 7.55 -3.66 7.09
N VAL A 99 8.70 -3.36 6.46
CA VAL A 99 9.96 -3.10 7.16
C VAL A 99 10.30 -1.62 7.01
N PRO A 100 10.09 -0.79 8.04
CA PRO A 100 10.27 0.66 7.95
C PRO A 100 11.69 1.07 7.55
N GLU A 101 12.72 0.41 8.06
CA GLU A 101 14.13 0.72 7.81
C GLU A 101 14.55 0.39 6.38
N TRP A 102 13.83 -0.51 5.69
CA TRP A 102 14.06 -0.84 4.30
C TRP A 102 13.13 -0.09 3.35
N ASP A 103 12.13 0.62 3.88
CA ASP A 103 10.96 1.14 3.16
C ASP A 103 10.39 0.10 2.18
N GLN A 104 10.23 -1.14 2.65
CA GLN A 104 9.93 -2.28 1.79
C GLN A 104 8.84 -3.16 2.38
N TRP A 105 7.88 -3.52 1.53
CA TRP A 105 6.92 -4.58 1.82
C TRP A 105 7.52 -5.96 1.55
N LEU A 106 7.22 -6.89 2.45
CA LEU A 106 7.48 -8.31 2.32
C LEU A 106 6.14 -9.07 2.23
N VAL A 107 6.07 -10.03 1.32
CA VAL A 107 4.92 -10.91 1.12
C VAL A 107 5.39 -12.35 1.36
N TRP A 108 4.61 -13.09 2.12
CA TRP A 108 4.85 -14.52 2.35
C TRP A 108 4.57 -15.30 1.07
N ASP A 109 5.58 -15.99 0.53
CA ASP A 109 5.47 -16.79 -0.71
C ASP A 109 5.13 -18.27 -0.47
N GLY A 110 4.88 -18.65 0.79
CA GLY A 110 4.68 -20.03 1.22
C GLY A 110 5.90 -20.66 1.88
N GLN A 111 7.09 -20.12 1.63
CA GLN A 111 8.36 -20.67 2.12
C GLN A 111 9.23 -19.63 2.83
N ARG A 112 9.14 -18.36 2.42
CA ARG A 112 9.87 -17.22 2.97
C ARG A 112 9.10 -15.91 2.82
N TRP A 113 9.62 -14.88 3.48
CA TRP A 113 9.22 -13.50 3.27
C TRP A 113 9.99 -12.89 2.09
N ALA A 114 9.30 -12.72 0.96
CA ALA A 114 9.88 -12.18 -0.26
C ALA A 114 9.59 -10.68 -0.39
N LYS A 115 10.57 -9.90 -0.86
CA LYS A 115 10.36 -8.47 -1.17
C LYS A 115 9.32 -8.33 -2.29
N ASP A 116 8.34 -7.47 -2.07
CA ASP A 116 7.39 -7.06 -3.10
C ASP A 116 8.12 -6.23 -4.18
N LYS A 117 8.20 -6.80 -5.39
CA LYS A 117 8.83 -6.15 -6.56
C LYS A 117 7.81 -5.71 -7.62
N THR A 118 6.55 -6.11 -7.46
CA THR A 118 5.50 -5.95 -8.47
C THR A 118 4.38 -5.05 -8.00
N LEU A 119 4.52 -4.46 -6.80
CA LEU A 119 3.48 -3.68 -6.13
C LEU A 119 2.25 -4.52 -5.81
N GLU A 120 2.46 -5.79 -5.49
CA GLU A 120 1.39 -6.72 -5.11
C GLU A 120 0.58 -6.20 -3.91
N VAL A 121 1.26 -5.64 -2.91
CA VAL A 121 0.59 -5.06 -1.73
C VAL A 121 -0.32 -3.91 -2.14
N TYR A 122 0.17 -3.02 -3.00
CA TYR A 122 -0.61 -1.89 -3.50
C TYR A 122 -1.82 -2.35 -4.34
N ASP A 123 -1.65 -3.38 -5.16
CA ASP A 123 -2.74 -3.98 -5.93
C ASP A 123 -3.81 -4.63 -5.04
N ARG A 124 -3.41 -5.28 -3.93
CA ARG A 124 -4.33 -5.78 -2.89
C ARG A 124 -5.13 -4.62 -2.25
N VAL A 125 -4.48 -3.50 -1.92
CA VAL A 125 -5.16 -2.29 -1.43
C VAL A 125 -6.17 -1.77 -2.47
N ARG A 126 -5.80 -1.68 -3.74
CA ARG A 126 -6.70 -1.24 -4.82
C ARG A 126 -7.90 -2.17 -4.99
N ARG A 127 -7.75 -3.48 -4.78
CA ARG A 127 -8.88 -4.43 -4.74
C ARG A 127 -9.80 -4.13 -3.56
N LEU A 128 -9.25 -4.01 -2.35
CA LEU A 128 -10.01 -3.72 -1.14
C LEU A 128 -10.85 -2.44 -1.30
N VAL A 129 -10.24 -1.37 -1.80
CA VAL A 129 -10.90 -0.09 -2.03
C VAL A 129 -12.03 -0.21 -3.07
N ARG A 130 -11.82 -0.95 -4.17
CA ARG A 130 -12.86 -1.21 -5.18
C ARG A 130 -14.02 -2.02 -4.60
N ASP A 131 -13.74 -3.01 -3.77
CA ASP A 131 -14.77 -3.82 -3.14
C ASP A 131 -15.55 -3.04 -2.07
N ALA A 132 -14.88 -2.14 -1.35
CA ALA A 132 -15.53 -1.19 -0.47
C ALA A 132 -16.47 -0.24 -1.24
N ALA A 133 -16.01 0.31 -2.38
CA ALA A 133 -16.81 1.21 -3.21
C ALA A 133 -18.10 0.56 -3.74
N ARG A 134 -18.10 -0.75 -4.01
CA ARG A 134 -19.30 -1.50 -4.42
C ARG A 134 -20.36 -1.63 -3.33
N ARG A 135 -19.97 -1.46 -2.05
CA ARG A 135 -20.86 -1.61 -0.88
C ARG A 135 -21.46 -0.27 -0.44
N VAL A 136 -21.00 0.84 -1.02
CA VAL A 136 -21.49 2.18 -0.69
C VAL A 136 -22.71 2.50 -1.55
N GLU A 137 -23.77 2.99 -0.91
CA GLU A 137 -25.03 3.32 -1.58
C GLU A 137 -24.94 4.58 -2.45
N LYS A 138 -24.16 5.58 -1.99
CA LYS A 138 -24.01 6.87 -2.67
C LYS A 138 -22.95 6.79 -3.77
N PRO A 139 -23.30 7.05 -5.05
CA PRO A 139 -22.33 7.01 -6.15
C PRO A 139 -21.16 7.98 -6.00
N SER A 140 -21.39 9.16 -5.39
CA SER A 140 -20.35 10.14 -5.13
C SER A 140 -19.28 9.65 -4.15
N ASP A 141 -19.68 8.88 -3.14
CA ASP A 141 -18.77 8.33 -2.14
C ASP A 141 -18.03 7.10 -2.70
N ALA A 142 -18.71 6.26 -3.48
CA ALA A 142 -18.07 5.18 -4.23
C ALA A 142 -16.98 5.70 -5.20
N TYR A 143 -17.25 6.82 -5.87
CA TYR A 143 -16.27 7.49 -6.72
C TYR A 143 -15.06 7.99 -5.93
N ARG A 144 -15.28 8.69 -4.80
CA ARG A 144 -14.21 9.18 -3.91
C ARG A 144 -13.32 8.04 -3.39
N LEU A 145 -13.91 6.89 -3.09
CA LEU A 145 -13.16 5.70 -2.70
C LEU A 145 -12.22 5.24 -3.81
N CYS A 146 -12.69 5.21 -5.06
CA CYS A 146 -11.91 4.74 -6.20
C CYS A 146 -10.78 5.69 -6.65
N LEU A 147 -10.60 6.84 -6.01
CA LEU A 147 -9.50 7.75 -6.31
C LEU A 147 -8.15 7.11 -6.00
N ALA A 148 -7.15 7.42 -6.83
CA ALA A 148 -5.78 6.97 -6.61
C ALA A 148 -5.22 7.46 -5.26
N SER A 149 -5.59 8.68 -4.84
CA SER A 149 -5.23 9.26 -3.55
C SER A 149 -5.74 8.44 -2.37
N THR A 150 -6.93 7.85 -2.46
CA THR A 150 -7.50 6.98 -1.43
C THR A 150 -6.68 5.71 -1.28
N SER A 151 -6.34 5.03 -2.39
CA SER A 151 -5.51 3.83 -2.33
C SER A 151 -4.11 4.12 -1.76
N ALA A 152 -3.50 5.23 -2.16
CA ALA A 152 -2.21 5.68 -1.61
C ALA A 152 -2.29 6.05 -0.12
N ALA A 153 -3.40 6.63 0.33
CA ALA A 153 -3.60 6.95 1.74
C ALA A 153 -3.80 5.70 2.59
N VAL A 154 -4.61 4.75 2.13
CA VAL A 154 -4.85 3.47 2.82
C VAL A 154 -3.55 2.69 2.96
N GLU A 155 -2.75 2.59 1.90
CA GLU A 155 -1.46 1.90 1.95
C GLU A 155 -0.49 2.56 2.93
N ARG A 156 -0.42 3.89 2.93
CA ARG A 156 0.44 4.65 3.87
C ARG A 156 0.02 4.45 5.32
N LEU A 157 -1.27 4.44 5.61
CA LEU A 157 -1.80 4.18 6.95
C LEU A 157 -1.46 2.75 7.37
N ALA A 158 -1.64 1.78 6.47
CA ALA A 158 -1.32 0.37 6.73
C ALA A 158 0.17 0.17 7.08
N ARG A 159 1.11 0.93 6.49
CA ARG A 159 2.55 0.88 6.86
C ARG A 159 2.79 1.14 8.35
N SER A 160 1.93 1.93 8.99
CA SER A 160 2.09 2.33 10.38
C SER A 160 1.45 1.38 11.40
N ASP A 161 0.61 0.46 10.93
CA ASP A 161 -0.08 -0.54 11.76
C ASP A 161 0.94 -1.51 12.38
N ARG A 162 0.89 -1.67 13.71
CA ARG A 162 1.84 -2.50 14.48
C ARG A 162 1.77 -3.99 14.15
N ARG A 163 0.65 -4.47 13.58
CA ARG A 163 0.50 -5.86 13.11
C ARG A 163 1.28 -6.13 11.82
N LEU A 164 1.53 -5.08 11.04
CA LEU A 164 2.23 -5.15 9.75
C LEU A 164 3.68 -4.67 9.85
N ALA A 165 3.94 -3.62 10.62
CA ALA A 165 5.26 -3.04 10.79
C ALA A 165 6.16 -3.91 11.68
N VAL A 166 7.23 -4.45 11.10
CA VAL A 166 8.21 -5.30 11.80
C VAL A 166 9.61 -4.73 11.57
N PRO A 167 10.42 -4.54 12.64
CA PRO A 167 11.75 -3.96 12.53
C PRO A 167 12.72 -4.86 11.75
N ALA A 168 13.78 -4.25 11.22
CA ALA A 168 14.72 -4.93 10.34
C ALA A 168 15.52 -6.06 11.02
N ASP A 169 15.71 -5.99 12.33
CA ASP A 169 16.53 -6.89 13.15
C ASP A 169 15.90 -8.26 13.40
N VAL A 170 14.58 -8.39 13.23
CA VAL A 170 13.86 -9.66 13.39
C VAL A 170 14.08 -10.60 12.20
N TRP A 171 14.39 -10.05 11.02
CA TRP A 171 14.52 -10.82 9.78
C TRP A 171 15.85 -11.55 9.69
N ASP A 172 15.79 -12.87 9.44
CA ASP A 172 16.96 -13.76 9.42
C ASP A 172 17.83 -13.64 10.69
N ALA A 173 17.22 -13.35 11.85
CA ALA A 173 17.93 -13.12 13.12
C ALA A 173 18.58 -14.40 13.68
N ASP A 174 17.90 -15.54 13.54
CA ASP A 174 18.39 -16.83 14.02
C ASP A 174 19.31 -17.48 12.97
N GLY A 175 20.62 -17.35 13.18
CA GLY A 175 21.64 -17.97 12.34
C GLY A 175 21.73 -19.49 12.43
N ARG A 176 20.93 -20.14 13.27
CA ARG A 176 20.80 -21.61 13.35
C ARG A 176 19.66 -22.14 12.49
N LEU A 177 18.83 -21.27 11.91
CA LEU A 177 17.78 -21.66 10.98
C LEU A 177 18.28 -21.60 9.54
N LEU A 178 18.27 -22.73 8.85
CA LEU A 178 18.53 -22.81 7.43
C LEU A 178 17.24 -23.11 6.67
N ASN A 179 16.67 -22.08 6.04
CA ASN A 179 15.49 -22.25 5.20
C ASN A 179 15.86 -22.83 3.83
N THR A 180 15.21 -23.92 3.44
CA THR A 180 15.44 -24.65 2.19
C THR A 180 14.13 -24.99 1.49
N PRO A 181 14.10 -25.32 0.19
CA PRO A 181 12.85 -25.69 -0.49
C PRO A 181 12.07 -26.86 0.15
N ASP A 182 12.72 -27.68 0.98
CA ASP A 182 12.10 -28.83 1.67
C ASP A 182 11.57 -28.46 3.08
N GLY A 183 11.85 -27.24 3.56
CA GLY A 183 11.51 -26.77 4.90
C GLY A 183 12.68 -26.06 5.60
N ILE A 184 12.47 -25.74 6.88
CA ILE A 184 13.46 -25.07 7.73
C ILE A 184 14.23 -26.11 8.52
N ILE A 185 15.55 -26.11 8.40
CA ILE A 185 16.44 -26.99 9.14
C ILE A 185 16.99 -26.25 10.35
N GLN A 186 16.87 -26.88 11.53
CA GLN A 186 17.60 -26.48 12.73
C GLN A 186 19.03 -27.02 12.65
N LEU A 187 20.02 -26.16 12.49
CA LEU A 187 21.41 -26.57 12.22
C LEU A 187 22.06 -27.33 13.38
N ASP A 188 21.66 -27.06 14.62
CA ASP A 188 22.21 -27.74 15.79
C ASP A 188 21.73 -29.19 15.91
N THR A 189 20.51 -29.49 15.46
CA THR A 189 19.90 -30.83 15.59
C THR A 189 19.78 -31.59 14.26
N GLY A 190 19.87 -30.88 13.13
CA GLY A 190 19.54 -31.40 11.81
C GLY A 190 18.04 -31.63 11.59
N GLU A 191 17.17 -31.18 12.51
CA GLU A 191 15.73 -31.40 12.40
C GLU A 191 15.13 -30.54 11.27
N LEU A 192 14.39 -31.20 10.36
CA LEU A 192 13.63 -30.54 9.30
C LEU A 192 12.21 -30.24 9.79
N ARG A 193 11.82 -28.97 9.76
CA ARG A 193 10.49 -28.48 10.14
C ARG A 193 9.78 -27.87 8.94
N PRO A 194 8.44 -27.85 8.91
CA PRO A 194 7.69 -27.11 7.91
C PRO A 194 8.07 -25.63 7.89
N HIS A 195 7.86 -24.97 6.75
CA HIS A 195 8.00 -23.52 6.66
C HIS A 195 7.07 -22.82 7.65
N ASP A 196 7.61 -21.84 8.34
CA ASP A 196 6.90 -21.06 9.34
C ASP A 196 7.09 -19.56 9.08
N PRO A 197 6.02 -18.79 8.81
CA PRO A 197 6.11 -17.34 8.72
C PRO A 197 6.69 -16.69 9.98
N GLY A 198 6.50 -17.29 11.15
CA GLY A 198 7.04 -16.83 12.44
C GLY A 198 8.55 -17.01 12.59
N ALA A 199 9.20 -17.79 11.72
CA ALA A 199 10.66 -17.89 11.68
C ALA A 199 11.34 -16.68 11.03
N HIS A 200 10.57 -15.77 10.41
CA HIS A 200 11.06 -14.53 9.79
C HIS A 200 12.22 -14.73 8.80
N CYS A 201 12.25 -15.86 8.10
CA CYS A 201 13.25 -16.12 7.07
C CYS A 201 12.92 -15.32 5.80
N THR A 202 13.86 -14.49 5.33
CA THR A 202 13.80 -13.85 4.01
C THR A 202 14.71 -14.56 3.01
N LYS A 203 15.69 -15.32 3.51
CA LYS A 203 16.60 -16.13 2.71
C LYS A 203 16.04 -17.54 2.54
N LEU A 204 16.40 -18.15 1.42
CA LEU A 204 16.08 -19.53 1.07
C LEU A 204 17.24 -20.07 0.23
N THR A 205 17.72 -21.27 0.55
CA THR A 205 18.72 -21.95 -0.29
C THR A 205 18.12 -22.33 -1.65
N ARG A 206 18.97 -22.65 -2.63
CA ARG A 206 18.50 -23.13 -3.94
C ARG A 206 18.04 -24.60 -3.91
N VAL A 207 18.61 -25.37 -2.99
CA VAL A 207 18.42 -26.82 -2.89
C VAL A 207 18.23 -27.21 -1.44
N GLY A 208 17.44 -28.25 -1.22
CA GLY A 208 17.27 -28.89 0.08
C GLY A 208 18.45 -29.79 0.46
N PRO A 209 18.46 -30.29 1.70
CA PRO A 209 19.46 -31.24 2.17
C PRO A 209 19.33 -32.55 1.40
N ALA A 210 20.46 -33.19 1.09
CA ALA A 210 20.42 -34.50 0.49
C ALA A 210 19.80 -35.53 1.46
N GLY A 211 19.14 -36.54 0.91
CA GLY A 211 18.45 -37.56 1.71
C GLY A 211 19.35 -38.25 2.73
N LYS A 212 18.78 -38.72 3.84
CA LYS A 212 19.53 -39.38 4.92
C LYS A 212 20.35 -40.56 4.36
N GLY A 213 21.64 -40.61 4.69
CA GLY A 213 22.57 -41.62 4.19
C GLY A 213 23.32 -41.23 2.91
N SER A 214 23.04 -40.07 2.33
CA SER A 214 23.89 -39.49 1.29
C SER A 214 25.25 -39.05 1.86
N SER A 215 26.32 -39.26 1.10
CA SER A 215 27.68 -38.86 1.46
C SER A 215 28.16 -37.75 0.51
N PRO A 216 28.71 -36.64 1.03
CA PRO A 216 29.24 -35.57 0.20
C PRO A 216 30.67 -35.91 -0.27
N ASP A 217 30.83 -36.96 -1.06
CA ASP A 217 32.14 -37.55 -1.41
C ASP A 217 33.14 -36.55 -1.99
N ARG A 218 32.67 -35.61 -2.82
CA ARG A 218 33.52 -34.56 -3.40
C ARG A 218 34.03 -33.59 -2.35
N PHE A 219 33.20 -33.25 -1.37
CA PHE A 219 33.58 -32.36 -0.27
C PHE A 219 34.53 -33.05 0.71
N LEU A 220 34.24 -34.31 1.06
CA LEU A 220 35.13 -35.11 1.93
C LEU A 220 36.51 -35.32 1.28
N ARG A 221 36.54 -35.57 -0.04
CA ARG A 221 37.80 -35.63 -0.79
C ARG A 221 38.55 -34.30 -0.76
N PHE A 222 37.85 -33.20 -1.03
CA PHE A 222 38.44 -31.87 -0.95
C PHE A 222 39.05 -31.60 0.44
N LEU A 223 38.32 -31.93 1.53
CA LEU A 223 38.83 -31.80 2.89
C LEU A 223 40.11 -32.61 3.08
N SER A 224 40.10 -33.90 2.70
CA SER A 224 41.28 -34.75 2.78
C SER A 224 42.47 -34.23 1.97
N GLU A 225 42.24 -33.63 0.81
CA GLU A 225 43.31 -33.06 -0.04
C GLU A 225 43.93 -31.80 0.58
N VAL A 226 43.14 -30.94 1.21
CA VAL A 226 43.64 -29.68 1.81
C VAL A 226 44.19 -29.85 3.21
N THR A 227 43.78 -30.90 3.94
CA THR A 227 44.30 -31.22 5.28
C THR A 227 45.44 -32.25 5.24
N ASP A 228 45.92 -32.66 4.05
CA ASP A 228 46.92 -33.75 3.88
C ASP A 228 46.50 -35.06 4.60
N GLY A 229 45.19 -35.33 4.60
CA GLY A 229 44.60 -36.47 5.28
C GLY A 229 44.42 -36.32 6.79
N ASP A 230 44.76 -35.16 7.39
CA ASP A 230 44.53 -34.88 8.80
C ASP A 230 43.03 -34.90 9.14
N GLN A 231 42.70 -35.56 10.24
CA GLN A 231 41.34 -35.84 10.72
C GLN A 231 40.98 -35.06 12.01
N GLU A 232 41.93 -34.32 12.60
CA GLU A 232 41.71 -33.42 13.75
C GLU A 232 41.59 -31.95 13.33
#